data_AF-A0A950DH30-F1
#
_entry.id   AF-A0A950DH30-F1
#
_cell.length_a   1.000
_cell.length_b   1.000
_cell.length_c   1.000
_cell.angle_alpha   90.00
_cell.angle_beta   90.00
_cell.angle_gamma   90.00
#
_symmetry.space_group_name_H-M   'P 1'
#
loop_
_entity.id
_entity.type
_entity.pdbx_description
1 polymer ?
#
loop_
_entity_poly.entity_id
_entity_poly.type
_entity_poly.pdbx_seq_one_letter_code
_entity_poly.pdbx_strand_id
1 'polypeptide(L)'
;MPARLFAALLASDSGTMTASELAGLLRISPAAISGAVRYLTQVNLVSREPEPGSRRERYRVHNDVWYEAMARRDRVLSRCEQSLRDGIELLGRNTGAGARMAETLAFFEFIQAELHSLLDRWRERKRHLNFAGGGAVRTVKRR
;
A
#
# COMPACT_ATOMS: atom_id res chain seq x y z
N MET A 1 -0.25 5.07 16.86
CA MET A 1 0.06 3.62 16.90
C MET A 1 0.49 3.02 15.56
N PRO A 2 -0.21 3.22 14.43
CA PRO A 2 0.15 2.61 13.14
C PRO A 2 1.62 2.79 12.73
N ALA A 3 2.16 4.00 12.85
CA ALA A 3 3.56 4.28 12.51
C ALA A 3 4.57 3.41 13.27
N ARG A 4 4.34 3.17 14.57
CA ARG A 4 5.22 2.33 15.40
C ARG A 4 5.15 0.85 15.00
N LEU A 5 3.98 0.36 14.64
CA LEU A 5 3.80 -1.02 14.16
C LEU A 5 4.51 -1.21 12.81
N PHE A 6 4.34 -0.26 11.90
CA PHE A 6 5.01 -0.26 10.61
C PHE A 6 6.54 -0.22 10.76
N ALA A 7 7.05 0.65 11.63
CA ALA A 7 8.48 0.72 11.93
C ALA A 7 9.03 -0.58 12.52
N ALA A 8 8.28 -1.24 13.42
CA ALA A 8 8.67 -2.54 13.97
C ALA A 8 8.79 -3.62 12.90
N LEU A 9 7.84 -3.69 11.96
CA LEU A 9 7.92 -4.63 10.84
C LEU A 9 9.09 -4.32 9.91
N LEU A 10 9.31 -3.04 9.57
CA LEU A 10 10.46 -2.60 8.75
C LEU A 10 11.81 -2.93 9.38
N ALA A 11 11.91 -2.82 10.70
CA ALA A 11 13.13 -3.10 11.44
C ALA A 11 13.34 -4.60 11.72
N SER A 12 12.37 -5.46 11.37
CA SER A 12 12.50 -6.92 11.56
C SER A 12 13.22 -7.56 10.37
N ASP A 13 14.16 -8.48 10.65
CA ASP A 13 14.94 -9.16 9.60
C ASP A 13 14.07 -9.89 8.57
N SER A 14 12.95 -10.46 9.02
CA SER A 14 12.02 -11.18 8.15
C SER A 14 10.99 -10.28 7.45
N GLY A 15 10.86 -9.02 7.88
CA GLY A 15 9.75 -8.15 7.48
C GLY A 15 8.38 -8.63 7.96
N THR A 16 8.31 -9.63 8.84
CA THR A 16 7.07 -10.24 9.32
C THR A 16 7.05 -10.44 10.83
N MET A 17 5.90 -10.22 11.46
CA MET A 17 5.70 -10.46 12.89
C MET A 17 4.27 -10.91 13.19
N THR A 18 4.10 -11.74 14.22
CA THR A 18 2.82 -12.15 14.81
C THR A 18 2.30 -11.06 15.75
N ALA A 19 1.01 -11.14 16.10
CA ALA A 19 0.42 -10.26 17.10
C ALA A 19 1.12 -10.34 18.47
N SER A 20 1.57 -11.53 18.90
CA SER A 20 2.28 -11.70 20.17
C SER A 20 3.67 -11.06 20.15
N GLU A 21 4.41 -11.19 19.06
CA GLU A 21 5.73 -10.56 18.91
C GLU A 21 5.60 -9.02 18.90
N LEU A 22 4.59 -8.49 18.20
CA LEU A 22 4.29 -7.06 18.21
C LEU A 22 3.87 -6.54 19.58
N ALA A 23 3.03 -7.30 20.31
CA ALA A 23 2.60 -6.95 21.66
C ALA A 23 3.80 -6.87 22.62
N GLY A 24 4.68 -7.87 22.57
CA GLY A 24 5.90 -7.92 23.39
C GLY A 24 6.86 -6.79 23.05
N LEU A 25 7.18 -6.61 21.76
CA LEU A 25 8.15 -5.61 21.31
C LEU A 25 7.68 -4.17 21.58
N LEU A 26 6.42 -3.86 21.26
CA LEU A 26 5.90 -2.50 21.38
C LEU A 26 5.29 -2.20 22.75
N ARG A 27 5.14 -3.22 23.60
CA ARG A 27 4.47 -3.17 24.92
C ARG A 27 3.08 -2.55 24.83
N ILE A 28 2.28 -3.04 23.90
CA ILE A 28 0.93 -2.52 23.62
C ILE A 28 -0.13 -3.62 23.67
N SER A 29 -1.39 -3.21 23.87
CA SER A 29 -2.51 -4.13 23.97
C SER A 29 -2.90 -4.77 22.62
N PRO A 30 -3.58 -5.93 22.63
CA PRO A 30 -4.15 -6.54 21.43
C PRO A 30 -5.12 -5.62 20.67
N ALA A 31 -5.86 -4.77 21.38
CA ALA A 31 -6.76 -3.80 20.76
C ALA A 31 -5.99 -2.73 19.96
N ALA A 32 -4.87 -2.22 20.48
CA ALA A 32 -4.03 -1.26 19.79
C ALA A 32 -3.39 -1.86 18.52
N ILE A 33 -2.98 -3.13 18.58
CA ILE A 33 -2.48 -3.88 17.42
C ILE A 33 -3.58 -4.02 16.38
N SER A 34 -4.77 -4.45 16.79
CA SER A 34 -5.90 -4.67 15.88
C SER A 34 -6.29 -3.40 15.12
N GLY A 35 -6.34 -2.27 15.81
CA GLY A 35 -6.61 -0.96 15.19
C GLY A 35 -5.50 -0.53 14.22
N ALA A 36 -4.23 -0.71 14.62
CA ALA A 36 -3.09 -0.36 13.78
C ALA A 36 -2.99 -1.22 12.52
N VAL A 37 -3.13 -2.55 12.65
CA VAL A 37 -3.16 -3.48 11.51
C VAL A 37 -4.32 -3.16 10.58
N ARG A 38 -5.53 -2.91 11.11
CA ARG A 38 -6.69 -2.54 10.28
C ARG A 38 -6.38 -1.32 9.40
N TYR A 39 -5.85 -0.26 10.00
CA TYR A 39 -5.48 0.95 9.26
C TYR A 39 -4.39 0.67 8.23
N LEU A 40 -3.31 -0.02 8.62
CA LEU A 40 -2.18 -0.31 7.73
C LEU A 40 -2.56 -1.23 6.57
N THR A 41 -3.47 -2.18 6.78
CA THR A 41 -4.04 -2.99 5.70
C THR A 41 -4.94 -2.16 4.80
N GLN A 42 -5.75 -1.25 5.35
CA GLN A 42 -6.57 -0.32 4.55
C GLN A 42 -5.71 0.58 3.64
N VAL A 43 -4.55 1.04 4.12
CA VAL A 43 -3.60 1.82 3.30
C VAL A 43 -2.58 0.96 2.56
N ASN A 44 -2.77 -0.37 2.51
CA ASN A 44 -1.92 -1.35 1.83
C ASN A 44 -0.43 -1.31 2.20
N LEU A 45 -0.11 -0.93 3.44
CA LEU A 45 1.26 -0.98 3.96
C LEU A 45 1.60 -2.32 4.62
N VAL A 46 0.58 -3.08 5.04
CA VAL A 46 0.74 -4.38 5.71
C VAL A 46 -0.30 -5.39 5.21
N SER A 47 0.14 -6.60 4.87
CA SER A 47 -0.72 -7.75 4.59
C SER A 47 -0.83 -8.69 5.80
N ARG A 48 -1.91 -9.47 5.82
CA ARG A 48 -2.09 -10.61 6.72
C ARG A 48 -1.85 -11.89 5.95
N GLU A 49 -1.02 -12.76 6.49
CA GLU A 49 -0.71 -14.05 5.89
C GLU A 49 -0.87 -15.17 6.91
N PRO A 50 -1.39 -16.33 6.50
CA PRO A 50 -1.45 -17.49 7.38
C PRO A 50 -0.02 -17.97 7.70
N GLU A 51 0.22 -18.30 8.96
CA GLU A 51 1.47 -18.92 9.38
C GLU A 51 1.49 -20.41 8.94
N PRO A 52 2.46 -20.87 8.14
CA PRO A 52 2.53 -22.26 7.72
C PRO A 52 2.55 -23.22 8.91
N GLY A 53 1.61 -24.17 8.95
CA GLY A 53 1.51 -25.15 10.04
C GLY A 53 0.88 -24.63 11.34
N SER A 54 0.32 -23.42 11.34
CA SER A 54 -0.28 -22.79 12.52
C SER A 54 -1.61 -22.12 12.16
N ARG A 55 -2.47 -21.92 13.15
CA ARG A 55 -3.71 -21.12 13.00
C ARG A 55 -3.48 -19.62 13.18
N ARG A 56 -2.24 -19.20 13.45
CA ARG A 56 -1.90 -17.79 13.72
C ARG A 56 -1.71 -17.01 12.42
N GLU A 57 -2.02 -15.73 12.49
CA GLU A 57 -1.72 -14.77 11.42
C GLU A 57 -0.32 -14.16 11.62
N ARG A 58 0.40 -13.95 10.52
CA ARG A 58 1.58 -13.09 10.45
C ARG A 58 1.24 -11.81 9.68
N TYR A 59 1.78 -10.70 10.17
CA TYR A 59 1.69 -9.41 9.51
C TYR A 59 2.99 -9.17 8.75
N ARG A 60 2.91 -8.84 7.46
CA ARG A 60 4.07 -8.60 6.59
C ARG A 60 4.08 -7.16 6.10
N VAL A 61 5.25 -6.52 6.13
CA VAL A 61 5.46 -5.23 5.46
C VAL A 61 5.69 -5.42 3.96
N HIS A 62 5.06 -4.58 3.16
CA HIS A 62 5.23 -4.59 1.71
C HIS A 62 6.53 -3.87 1.28
N ASN A 63 7.67 -4.55 1.31
CA ASN A 63 8.95 -3.97 0.84
C ASN A 63 9.00 -3.80 -0.70
N ASP A 64 8.32 -4.67 -1.45
CA ASP A 64 8.33 -4.67 -2.92
C ASP A 64 7.07 -4.06 -3.53
N VAL A 65 6.06 -3.77 -2.70
CA VAL A 65 4.68 -3.61 -3.16
C VAL A 65 4.14 -2.20 -2.98
N TRP A 66 5.02 -1.20 -2.82
CA TRP A 66 4.65 0.21 -3.03
C TRP A 66 3.90 0.39 -4.34
N TYR A 67 4.25 -0.40 -5.37
CA TYR A 67 3.55 -0.44 -6.64
C TYR A 67 2.08 -0.87 -6.52
N GLU A 68 1.75 -2.02 -5.90
CA GLU A 68 0.33 -2.43 -5.79
C GLU A 68 -0.45 -1.58 -4.79
N ALA A 69 0.21 -1.10 -3.73
CA ALA A 69 -0.40 -0.17 -2.78
C ALA A 69 -0.85 1.12 -3.47
N MET A 70 -0.05 1.62 -4.43
CA MET A 70 -0.38 2.79 -5.24
C MET A 70 -1.31 2.46 -6.40
N ALA A 71 -1.16 1.30 -7.07
CA ALA A 71 -2.04 0.84 -8.14
C ALA A 71 -3.48 0.52 -7.66
N ARG A 72 -3.69 0.29 -6.35
CA ARG A 72 -5.05 0.23 -5.79
C ARG A 72 -5.64 1.61 -5.48
N ARG A 73 -4.81 2.59 -5.13
CA ARG A 73 -5.26 4.00 -5.04
C ARG A 73 -5.74 4.49 -6.39
N ASP A 74 -5.12 4.02 -7.47
CA ASP A 74 -5.57 4.22 -8.84
C ASP A 74 -7.06 3.92 -8.99
N ARG A 75 -7.55 2.75 -8.54
CA ARG A 75 -8.98 2.39 -8.63
C ARG A 75 -9.92 3.35 -7.91
N VAL A 76 -9.49 3.93 -6.78
CA VAL A 76 -10.30 4.92 -6.05
C VAL A 76 -10.34 6.23 -6.82
N LEU A 77 -9.20 6.67 -7.35
CA LEU A 77 -9.10 7.86 -8.18
C LEU A 77 -9.89 7.69 -9.48
N SER A 78 -9.78 6.55 -10.18
CA SER A 78 -10.57 6.26 -11.39
C SER A 78 -12.08 6.35 -11.12
N ARG A 79 -12.55 5.92 -9.94
CA ARG A 79 -13.96 6.06 -9.56
C ARG A 79 -14.34 7.54 -9.35
N CYS A 80 -13.48 8.31 -8.70
CA CYS A 80 -13.68 9.75 -8.55
C CYS A 80 -13.67 10.48 -9.90
N GLU A 81 -12.77 10.12 -10.80
CA GLU A 81 -12.72 10.66 -12.15
C GLU A 81 -14.01 10.37 -12.92
N GLN A 82 -14.53 9.15 -12.82
CA GLN A 82 -15.81 8.82 -13.45
C GLN A 82 -16.93 9.71 -12.91
N SER A 83 -17.03 9.88 -11.58
CA SER A 83 -18.03 10.78 -10.99
C SER A 83 -17.84 12.24 -11.41
N LEU A 84 -16.60 12.70 -11.63
CA LEU A 84 -16.32 14.04 -12.15
C LEU A 84 -16.74 14.17 -13.62
N ARG A 85 -16.47 13.16 -14.45
CA ARG A 85 -16.91 13.12 -15.86
C ARG A 85 -18.43 13.20 -15.96
N ASP A 86 -19.14 12.37 -15.18
CA ASP A 86 -20.60 12.37 -15.13
C ASP A 86 -21.15 13.73 -14.67
N GLY A 87 -20.51 14.35 -13.67
CA GLY A 87 -20.87 15.68 -13.18
C GLY A 87 -20.65 16.81 -14.20
N ILE A 88 -19.58 16.73 -15.00
CA ILE A 88 -19.31 17.69 -16.09
C ILE A 88 -20.34 17.56 -17.20
N GLU A 89 -20.72 16.34 -17.56
CA GLU A 89 -21.76 16.07 -18.57
C GLU A 89 -23.11 16.62 -18.11
N LEU A 90 -23.47 16.40 -16.85
CA LEU A 90 -24.73 16.87 -16.27
C LEU A 90 -24.80 18.41 -16.13
N LEU A 91 -23.73 19.04 -15.64
CA LEU A 91 -23.72 20.46 -15.30
C LEU A 91 -23.28 21.35 -16.47
N GLY A 92 -22.69 20.77 -17.52
CA GLY A 92 -22.07 21.49 -18.62
C GLY A 92 -20.75 22.16 -18.24
N ARG A 93 -19.70 21.91 -19.01
CA ARG A 93 -18.33 22.43 -18.76
C ARG A 93 -18.24 23.96 -18.70
N ASN A 94 -19.16 24.68 -19.34
CA ASN A 94 -19.18 26.14 -19.39
C ASN A 94 -19.80 26.78 -18.13
N THR A 95 -20.38 25.99 -17.22
CA THR A 95 -20.84 26.51 -15.92
C THR A 95 -19.68 26.60 -14.94
N GLY A 96 -19.78 27.48 -13.94
CA GLY A 96 -18.74 27.58 -12.91
C GLY A 96 -18.51 26.27 -12.13
N ALA A 97 -19.56 25.46 -11.94
CA ALA A 97 -19.43 24.14 -11.30
C ALA A 97 -18.77 23.11 -12.22
N GLY A 98 -19.19 23.06 -13.50
CA GLY A 98 -18.58 22.19 -14.50
C GLY A 98 -17.10 22.51 -14.76
N ALA A 99 -16.73 23.78 -14.76
CA ALA A 99 -15.34 24.21 -14.90
C ALA A 99 -14.46 23.72 -13.72
N ARG A 100 -14.91 23.88 -12.47
CA ARG A 100 -14.18 23.36 -11.29
C ARG A 100 -14.02 21.84 -11.31
N MET A 101 -15.06 21.11 -11.74
CA MET A 101 -14.99 19.66 -11.88
C MET A 101 -14.03 19.25 -12.99
N ALA A 102 -14.02 19.97 -14.12
CA ALA A 102 -13.11 19.71 -15.24
C ALA A 102 -11.65 19.95 -14.86
N GLU A 103 -11.35 21.02 -14.12
CA GLU A 103 -10.00 21.28 -13.60
C GLU A 103 -9.56 20.20 -12.61
N THR A 104 -10.45 19.80 -11.69
CA THR A 104 -10.16 18.72 -10.73
C THR A 104 -9.89 17.40 -11.43
N LEU A 105 -10.70 17.07 -12.45
CA LEU A 105 -10.52 15.88 -13.27
C LEU A 105 -9.16 15.89 -13.98
N ALA A 106 -8.82 16.99 -14.64
CA ALA A 106 -7.54 17.14 -15.33
C ALA A 106 -6.35 17.00 -14.37
N PHE A 107 -6.46 17.53 -13.14
CA PHE A 107 -5.44 17.36 -12.12
C PHE A 107 -5.28 15.89 -11.68
N PHE A 108 -6.38 15.16 -11.49
CA PHE A 108 -6.31 13.74 -11.12
C PHE A 108 -5.71 12.88 -12.23
N GLU A 109 -6.11 13.12 -13.48
CA GLU A 109 -5.54 12.44 -14.65
C GLU A 109 -4.02 12.69 -14.76
N PHE A 110 -3.58 13.94 -14.55
CA PHE A 110 -2.15 14.29 -14.51
C PHE A 110 -1.40 13.55 -13.40
N ILE A 111 -1.91 13.59 -12.17
CA ILE A 111 -1.26 12.92 -11.03
C ILE A 111 -1.18 11.40 -11.24
N GLN A 112 -2.22 10.78 -11.79
CA GLN A 112 -2.18 9.35 -12.12
C GLN A 112 -1.07 9.05 -13.12
N ALA A 113 -0.99 9.80 -14.23
CA ALA A 113 0.02 9.58 -15.26
C ALA A 113 1.45 9.74 -14.70
N GLU A 114 1.70 10.81 -13.94
CA GLU A 114 3.01 11.07 -13.35
C GLU A 114 3.39 10.02 -12.30
N LEU A 115 2.45 9.56 -11.49
CA LEU A 115 2.70 8.56 -10.46
C LEU A 115 3.12 7.21 -11.06
N HIS A 116 2.49 6.78 -12.15
CA HIS A 116 2.91 5.59 -12.89
C HIS A 116 4.35 5.72 -13.39
N SER A 117 4.67 6.84 -14.06
CA SER A 117 6.03 7.13 -14.55
C SER A 117 7.07 7.18 -13.42
N LEU A 118 6.75 7.82 -12.29
CA LEU A 118 7.61 7.87 -11.10
C LEU A 118 7.91 6.47 -10.55
N LEU A 119 6.89 5.61 -10.47
CA LEU A 119 7.05 4.24 -9.99
C LEU A 119 7.88 3.39 -10.94
N ASP A 120 7.75 3.58 -12.25
CA ASP A 120 8.57 2.90 -13.26
C ASP A 120 10.05 3.25 -13.11
N ARG A 121 10.35 4.56 -13.01
CA ARG A 121 11.71 5.05 -12.76
C ARG A 121 12.26 4.57 -11.43
N TRP A 122 11.44 4.48 -10.38
CA TRP A 122 11.86 3.90 -9.11
C TRP A 122 12.21 2.41 -9.25
N ARG A 123 11.39 1.63 -9.96
CA ARG A 123 11.66 0.20 -10.22
C ARG A 123 12.99 0.01 -10.94
N GLU A 124 13.26 0.83 -11.94
CA GLU A 124 14.55 0.81 -12.65
C GLU A 124 15.71 1.19 -11.73
N ARG A 125 15.58 2.30 -10.99
CA ARG A 125 16.59 2.72 -10.02
C ARG A 125 16.86 1.65 -8.97
N LYS A 126 15.83 0.95 -8.47
CA LYS A 126 15.97 -0.14 -7.51
C LYS A 126 16.82 -1.28 -8.06
N ARG A 127 16.68 -1.63 -9.35
CA ARG A 127 17.53 -2.62 -10.02
C ARG A 127 19.00 -2.19 -10.03
N HIS A 128 19.28 -0.92 -10.36
CA HIS A 128 20.64 -0.39 -10.35
C HIS A 128 21.25 -0.28 -8.94
N LEU A 129 20.43 -0.04 -7.92
CA LEU A 129 20.87 0.03 -6.53
C LEU A 129 21.14 -1.36 -5.92
N ASN A 130 20.97 -2.46 -6.67
CA ASN A 130 21.20 -3.83 -6.20
C ASN A 130 20.52 -4.16 -4.86
N PHE A 131 19.33 -3.60 -4.60
CA PHE A 131 18.49 -4.12 -3.52
C PHE A 131 18.07 -5.54 -3.91
N ALA A 132 18.84 -6.54 -3.48
CA ALA A 132 18.57 -7.94 -3.75
C ALA A 132 17.15 -8.26 -3.27
N GLY A 133 16.34 -8.83 -4.17
CA GLY A 133 14.96 -9.21 -3.88
C GLY A 133 14.88 -10.10 -2.64
N GLY A 134 14.08 -9.68 -1.66
CA GLY A 134 13.72 -10.45 -0.47
C GLY A 134 12.76 -11.59 -0.82
N GLY A 135 13.17 -12.46 -1.73
CA GLY A 135 12.32 -13.49 -2.33
C GLY A 135 13.13 -14.64 -2.92
N ALA A 136 14.01 -15.25 -2.13
CA ALA A 136 14.53 -16.58 -2.44
C ALA A 136 14.52 -17.42 -1.15
N VAL A 137 13.35 -17.99 -0.84
CA VAL A 137 13.30 -19.17 0.03
C VAL A 137 14.00 -20.29 -0.74
N ARG A 138 15.30 -20.48 -0.48
CA ARG A 138 16.03 -21.68 -0.89
C ARG A 138 15.44 -22.85 -0.11
N THR A 139 14.53 -23.58 -0.75
CA THR A 139 14.10 -24.89 -0.28
C THR A 139 15.29 -25.84 -0.38
N VAL A 140 15.99 -26.04 0.73
CA VAL A 140 17.03 -27.06 0.85
C VAL A 140 16.34 -28.42 0.74
N LYS A 141 16.52 -29.09 -0.41
CA LYS A 141 16.11 -30.48 -0.62
C LYS A 141 17.11 -31.35 0.14
N ARG A 142 16.73 -31.83 1.33
CA ARG A 142 17.46 -32.91 2.02
C ARG A 142 17.35 -34.18 1.17
N ARG A 143 18.49 -34.74 0.77
CA ARG A 143 18.68 -36.16 0.46
C ARG A 143 19.56 -36.74 1.54
#